data_AF-A0A8H5C0C6-F1
#
_entry.id   AF-A0A8H5C0C6-F1
#
_cell.length_a   1.000
_cell.length_b   1.000
_cell.length_c   1.000
_cell.angle_alpha   90.00
_cell.angle_beta   90.00
_cell.angle_gamma   90.00
#
_symmetry.space_group_name_H-M   'P 1'
#
loop_
_entity.id
_entity.type
_entity.pdbx_description
1 polymer ?
#
loop_
_entity_poly.entity_id
_entity_poly.type
_entity_poly.pdbx_seq_one_letter_code
_entity_poly.pdbx_strand_id
1 'polypeptide(L)'
;MTFTSSILLTLPTHLYLDRLLIDTITSKPDEEKAMRKLYGEVFTTQTNALYIFTDGSCFDNGTSRARAGAGVSAGHGSDFSCSARVVGDQTNNCDSEYTIHSIAHWAIKNTSTGWKCPNGDILKDIAAWLAYCTALLFITHVKAHNRNTHNKMADQLAKEGAMQPISQSHYIPLLPSTKPNPPPPH
;
A
#
# COMPACT_ATOMS: atom_id res chain seq x y z
N MET A 1 19.57 24.66 -10.62
CA MET A 1 19.30 24.59 -12.07
C MET A 1 18.32 23.46 -12.31
N THR A 2 17.04 23.76 -12.41
CA THR A 2 16.00 22.80 -12.79
C THR A 2 15.75 22.96 -14.29
N PHE A 3 16.11 21.94 -15.06
CA PHE A 3 15.73 21.84 -16.47
C PHE A 3 14.36 21.17 -16.54
N THR A 4 13.29 21.95 -16.67
CA THR A 4 12.06 21.47 -17.29
C THR A 4 12.00 22.07 -18.68
N SER A 5 12.65 21.38 -19.63
CA SER A 5 12.41 21.64 -21.05
C SER A 5 11.10 20.96 -21.42
N SER A 6 9.99 21.66 -21.20
CA SER A 6 8.70 21.26 -21.74
C SER A 6 8.71 21.63 -23.22
N ILE A 7 8.98 20.67 -24.09
CA ILE A 7 8.75 20.82 -25.53
C ILE A 7 7.25 21.08 -25.71
N LEU A 8 6.88 22.33 -26.01
CA LEU A 8 5.50 22.70 -26.33
C LEU A 8 5.19 22.16 -27.74
N LEU A 9 4.81 20.89 -27.81
CA LEU A 9 4.42 20.25 -29.07
C LEU A 9 3.02 20.74 -29.46
N THR A 10 2.93 21.76 -30.32
CA THR A 10 1.65 22.15 -30.93
C THR A 10 1.26 21.12 -31.98
N LEU A 11 0.37 20.19 -31.60
CA LEU A 11 -0.20 19.21 -32.53
C LEU A 11 -1.17 19.92 -33.50
N PRO A 12 -1.12 19.61 -34.81
CA PRO A 12 -2.04 20.19 -35.79
C PRO A 12 -3.50 19.80 -35.44
N THR A 13 -4.42 20.76 -35.40
CA THR A 13 -5.81 20.55 -34.94
C THR A 13 -6.83 20.39 -36.06
N HIS A 14 -6.35 20.34 -37.31
CA HIS A 14 -7.19 20.46 -38.51
C HIS A 14 -7.75 19.12 -39.01
N LEU A 15 -7.08 17.98 -38.73
CA LEU A 15 -7.55 16.67 -39.16
C LEU A 15 -8.31 15.95 -38.03
N TYR A 16 -9.36 15.21 -38.41
CA TYR A 16 -10.17 14.42 -37.47
C TYR A 16 -9.33 13.46 -36.63
N LEU A 17 -8.33 12.82 -37.26
CA LEU A 17 -7.43 11.88 -36.58
C LEU A 17 -6.57 12.57 -35.51
N ASP A 18 -6.11 13.80 -35.78
CA ASP A 18 -5.32 14.57 -34.82
C ASP A 18 -6.17 15.02 -33.64
N ARG A 19 -7.44 15.39 -33.87
CA ARG A 19 -8.39 15.67 -32.78
C ARG A 19 -8.65 14.43 -31.93
N LEU A 20 -8.85 13.28 -32.56
CA LEU A 20 -9.06 12.02 -31.85
C LEU A 20 -7.82 11.63 -31.02
N LEU A 21 -6.62 11.89 -31.54
CA LEU A 21 -5.36 11.68 -30.83
C LEU A 21 -5.21 12.67 -29.65
N ILE A 22 -5.50 13.96 -29.85
CA ILE A 22 -5.48 14.98 -28.80
C ILE A 22 -6.52 14.65 -27.72
N ASP A 23 -7.75 14.31 -28.11
CA ASP A 23 -8.82 13.89 -27.19
C ASP A 23 -8.40 12.63 -26.43
N THR A 24 -7.76 11.66 -27.09
CA THR A 24 -7.25 10.45 -26.42
C THR A 24 -6.13 10.78 -25.42
N ILE A 25 -5.17 11.62 -25.80
CA ILE A 25 -4.06 12.04 -24.94
C ILE A 25 -4.56 12.87 -23.75
N THR A 26 -5.50 13.79 -23.98
CA THR A 26 -6.07 14.68 -22.95
C THR A 26 -7.15 13.99 -22.10
N SER A 27 -7.76 12.90 -22.59
CA SER A 27 -8.70 12.07 -21.83
C SER A 27 -8.02 11.19 -20.78
N LYS A 28 -6.68 11.05 -20.81
CA LYS A 28 -5.96 10.35 -19.74
C LYS A 28 -6.28 11.05 -18.42
N PRO A 29 -6.88 10.34 -17.45
CA PRO A 29 -7.14 10.93 -16.15
C PRO A 29 -5.82 11.39 -15.55
N ASP A 30 -5.81 12.63 -15.07
CA ASP A 30 -4.71 13.16 -14.26
C ASP A 30 -4.50 12.24 -13.06
N GLU A 31 -3.43 11.44 -13.12
CA GLU A 31 -3.12 10.41 -12.12
C GLU A 31 -2.89 11.05 -10.75
N GLU A 32 -2.27 12.23 -10.69
CA GLU A 32 -2.05 12.95 -9.44
C GLU A 32 -3.40 13.36 -8.82
N LYS A 33 -4.30 13.94 -9.62
CA LYS A 33 -5.64 14.28 -9.17
C LYS A 33 -6.45 13.05 -8.75
N ALA A 34 -6.32 11.94 -9.47
CA ALA A 34 -6.98 10.69 -9.12
C ALA A 34 -6.44 10.09 -7.82
N MET A 35 -5.13 10.15 -7.61
CA MET A 35 -4.47 9.69 -6.39
C MET A 35 -4.81 10.57 -5.19
N ARG A 36 -4.84 11.90 -5.35
CA ARG A 36 -5.33 12.84 -4.32
C ARG A 36 -6.80 12.61 -3.98
N LYS A 37 -7.62 12.26 -4.96
CA LYS A 37 -9.03 11.87 -4.69
C LYS A 37 -9.12 10.56 -3.91
N LEU A 38 -8.24 9.60 -4.17
CA LEU A 38 -8.23 8.29 -3.52
C LEU A 38 -7.66 8.33 -2.10
N TYR A 39 -6.47 8.91 -1.92
CA TYR A 39 -5.73 8.95 -0.67
C TYR A 39 -5.83 10.28 0.10
N GLY A 40 -6.41 11.31 -0.48
CA GLY A 40 -6.52 12.63 0.14
C GLY A 40 -5.27 13.49 -0.05
N GLU A 41 -5.26 14.62 0.67
CA GLU A 41 -4.16 15.58 0.65
C GLU A 41 -3.10 15.24 1.70
N VAL A 42 -1.85 15.46 1.34
CA VAL A 42 -0.72 15.49 2.29
C VAL A 42 -0.56 16.92 2.78
N PHE A 43 -0.61 17.14 4.09
CA PHE A 43 -0.60 18.47 4.69
C PHE A 43 0.77 18.92 5.19
N THR A 44 1.71 17.98 5.38
CA THR A 44 3.07 18.31 5.85
C THR A 44 4.13 17.45 5.17
N THR A 45 5.23 18.10 4.78
CA THR A 45 6.45 17.47 4.25
C THR A 45 7.61 17.51 5.24
N GLN A 46 7.44 18.19 6.39
CA GLN A 46 8.42 18.29 7.46
C GLN A 46 7.99 17.43 8.64
N THR A 47 8.33 16.14 8.58
CA THR A 47 8.10 15.20 9.68
C THR A 47 9.38 14.44 9.98
N ASN A 48 9.63 14.13 11.25
CA ASN A 48 10.59 13.09 11.59
C ASN A 48 10.06 11.76 11.02
N ALA A 49 10.80 11.17 10.08
CA ALA A 49 10.39 9.93 9.45
C ALA A 49 10.38 8.79 10.49
N LEU A 50 9.21 8.17 10.67
CA LEU A 50 9.08 6.94 11.42
C LEU A 50 9.27 5.76 10.47
N TYR A 51 10.25 4.91 10.75
CA TYR A 51 10.50 3.70 9.96
C TYR A 51 9.74 2.52 10.55
N ILE A 52 8.79 2.00 9.77
CA ILE A 52 8.04 0.80 10.09
C ILE A 52 8.45 -0.30 9.12
N PHE A 53 8.70 -1.50 9.64
CA PHE A 53 9.04 -2.67 8.86
C PHE A 53 7.96 -3.71 9.00
N THR A 54 7.53 -4.30 7.90
CA THR A 54 6.49 -5.32 7.88
C THR A 54 7.01 -6.57 7.20
N ASP A 55 6.64 -7.74 7.70
CA ASP A 55 6.96 -9.01 7.06
C ASP A 55 5.84 -10.04 7.24
N GLY A 56 5.84 -11.06 6.38
CA GLY A 56 4.95 -12.20 6.44
C GLY A 56 5.74 -13.50 6.42
N SER A 57 5.36 -14.45 7.28
CA SER A 57 6.02 -15.75 7.36
C SER A 57 5.00 -16.87 7.35
N CYS A 58 5.26 -17.94 6.62
CA CYS A 58 4.38 -19.11 6.53
C CYS A 58 5.15 -20.40 6.82
N PHE A 59 4.74 -21.13 7.86
CA PHE A 59 5.20 -22.48 8.15
C PHE A 59 4.41 -23.50 7.34
N ASP A 60 5.05 -24.62 6.99
CA ASP A 60 4.44 -25.76 6.30
C ASP A 60 3.65 -25.36 5.03
N ASN A 61 4.17 -24.36 4.31
CA ASN A 61 3.53 -23.77 3.14
C ASN A 61 3.23 -24.82 2.06
N GLY A 62 2.05 -24.72 1.43
CA GLY A 62 1.58 -25.70 0.45
C GLY A 62 1.01 -26.99 1.05
N THR A 63 0.87 -27.08 2.37
CA THR A 63 0.26 -28.24 3.04
C THR A 63 -1.00 -27.86 3.81
N SER A 64 -1.80 -28.85 4.21
CA SER A 64 -2.96 -28.65 5.09
C SER A 64 -2.61 -28.16 6.50
N ARG A 65 -1.33 -28.18 6.88
CA ARG A 65 -0.83 -27.68 8.16
C ARG A 65 -0.25 -26.27 8.06
N ALA A 66 -0.41 -25.62 6.91
CA ALA A 66 0.16 -24.31 6.68
C ALA A 66 -0.33 -23.29 7.73
N ARG A 67 0.59 -22.47 8.23
CA ARG A 67 0.31 -21.41 9.19
C ARG A 67 1.11 -20.17 8.83
N ALA A 68 0.45 -19.10 8.42
CA ALA A 68 1.10 -17.82 8.25
C ALA A 68 0.80 -16.82 9.37
N GLY A 69 1.73 -15.89 9.54
CA GLY A 69 1.67 -14.78 10.45
C GLY A 69 2.21 -13.52 9.80
N ALA A 70 1.77 -12.38 10.30
CA ALA A 70 2.23 -11.05 9.91
C ALA A 70 2.92 -10.39 11.10
N GLY A 71 4.01 -9.67 10.84
CA GLY A 71 4.78 -8.95 11.83
C GLY A 71 4.98 -7.50 11.42
N VAL A 72 4.83 -6.58 12.37
CA VAL A 72 5.12 -5.15 12.22
C VAL A 72 6.13 -4.74 13.27
N SER A 73 7.26 -4.17 12.87
CA SER A 73 8.33 -3.71 13.74
C SER A 73 8.52 -2.20 13.60
N ALA A 74 8.40 -1.49 14.72
CA ALA A 74 8.69 -0.06 14.84
C ALA A 74 10.04 0.22 15.54
N GLY A 75 10.90 -0.81 15.66
CA GLY A 75 12.17 -0.74 16.39
C GLY A 75 12.14 -1.47 17.73
N HIS A 76 13.32 -1.61 18.36
CA HIS A 76 13.49 -2.46 19.54
C HIS A 76 12.78 -1.87 20.76
N GLY A 77 11.96 -2.69 21.43
CA GLY A 77 11.20 -2.28 22.61
C GLY A 77 10.07 -1.30 22.33
N SER A 78 9.67 -1.12 21.06
CA SER A 78 8.54 -0.24 20.71
C SER A 78 7.20 -0.92 20.96
N ASP A 79 6.33 -0.26 21.72
CA ASP A 79 4.94 -0.69 21.99
C ASP A 79 4.06 -0.71 20.72
N PHE A 80 4.55 -0.13 19.61
CA PHE A 80 3.87 -0.13 18.32
C PHE A 80 4.22 -1.34 17.45
N SER A 81 5.11 -2.22 17.91
CA SER A 81 5.41 -3.48 17.22
C SER A 81 4.35 -4.53 17.56
N CYS A 82 3.92 -5.30 16.57
CA CYS A 82 2.90 -6.32 16.76
C CYS A 82 3.13 -7.56 15.90
N SER A 83 2.55 -8.68 16.34
CA SER A 83 2.52 -9.95 15.61
C SER A 83 1.10 -10.50 15.62
N ALA A 84 0.65 -11.01 14.48
CA ALA A 84 -0.71 -11.52 14.33
C ALA A 84 -0.73 -12.79 13.48
N ARG A 85 -1.64 -13.71 13.85
CA ARG A 85 -1.95 -14.87 13.02
C ARG A 85 -2.73 -14.45 11.77
N VAL A 86 -2.27 -14.86 10.59
CA VAL A 86 -3.03 -14.68 9.34
C VAL A 86 -4.16 -15.70 9.32
N VAL A 87 -5.37 -15.20 9.10
CA VAL A 87 -6.61 -15.98 9.00
C VAL A 87 -6.89 -16.38 7.54
N GLY A 88 -7.75 -17.37 7.33
CA GLY A 88 -8.12 -17.84 6.00
C GLY A 88 -7.15 -18.85 5.38
N ASP A 89 -7.20 -18.99 4.06
CA ASP A 89 -6.38 -19.96 3.33
C ASP A 89 -4.93 -19.50 3.19
N GLN A 90 -4.01 -20.34 3.65
CA GLN A 90 -2.58 -20.05 3.63
C GLN A 90 -1.99 -20.45 2.28
N THR A 91 -2.33 -19.70 1.24
CA THR A 91 -1.85 -19.92 -0.12
C THR A 91 -0.54 -19.16 -0.35
N ASN A 92 0.40 -19.79 -1.05
CA ASN A 92 1.80 -19.38 -1.18
C ASN A 92 2.06 -18.12 -2.05
N ASN A 93 1.05 -17.30 -2.36
CA ASN A 93 1.12 -16.36 -3.49
C ASN A 93 0.93 -14.87 -3.12
N CYS A 94 1.23 -14.45 -1.89
CA CYS A 94 1.24 -13.04 -1.54
C CYS A 94 2.67 -12.56 -1.24
N ASP A 95 3.31 -11.93 -2.23
CA ASP A 95 4.53 -11.16 -2.02
C ASP A 95 4.15 -9.72 -1.66
N SER A 96 4.91 -9.11 -0.75
CA SER A 96 4.93 -7.66 -0.49
C SER A 96 5.00 -6.81 -1.76
N GLU A 97 5.70 -7.25 -2.82
CA GLU A 97 5.75 -6.55 -4.11
C GLU A 97 4.37 -6.43 -4.75
N TYR A 98 3.56 -7.50 -4.71
CA TYR A 98 2.19 -7.46 -5.23
C TYR A 98 1.33 -6.42 -4.50
N THR A 99 1.44 -6.38 -3.17
CA THR A 99 0.72 -5.42 -2.33
C THR A 99 1.14 -4.00 -2.67
N ILE A 100 2.45 -3.72 -2.75
CA ILE A 100 3.00 -2.41 -3.10
C ILE A 100 2.53 -1.97 -4.48
N HIS A 101 2.61 -2.85 -5.49
CA HIS A 101 2.11 -2.54 -6.83
C HIS A 101 0.61 -2.25 -6.83
N SER A 102 -0.17 -3.02 -6.09
CA SER A 102 -1.63 -2.88 -6.03
C SER A 102 -2.09 -1.56 -5.41
N ILE A 103 -1.37 -1.07 -4.40
CA ILE A 103 -1.71 0.18 -3.69
C ILE A 103 -0.97 1.41 -4.23
N ALA A 104 0.19 1.27 -4.85
CA ALA A 104 0.94 2.42 -5.37
C ALA A 104 0.71 2.66 -6.86
N HIS A 105 0.64 1.60 -7.67
CA HIS A 105 0.64 1.72 -9.14
C HIS A 105 -0.71 1.35 -9.76
N TRP A 106 -1.40 0.36 -9.20
CA TRP A 106 -2.68 -0.12 -9.75
C TRP A 106 -3.89 0.39 -8.97
N ALA A 107 -3.69 1.23 -7.96
CA ALA A 107 -4.74 1.67 -7.04
C ALA A 107 -5.93 2.31 -7.78
N ILE A 108 -5.64 3.19 -8.75
CA ILE A 108 -6.68 3.86 -9.57
C ILE A 108 -7.48 2.87 -10.41
N LYS A 109 -6.81 1.86 -10.98
CA LYS A 109 -7.48 0.79 -11.73
C LYS A 109 -8.28 -0.11 -10.78
N ASN A 110 -7.72 -0.47 -9.65
CA ASN A 110 -8.38 -1.34 -8.68
C ASN A 110 -9.62 -0.66 -8.12
N THR A 111 -9.54 0.61 -7.71
CA THR A 111 -10.71 1.38 -7.22
C THR A 111 -11.80 1.54 -8.27
N SER A 112 -11.45 1.75 -9.56
CA SER A 112 -12.46 1.86 -10.62
C SER A 112 -13.23 0.57 -10.88
N THR A 113 -12.64 -0.58 -10.54
CA THR A 113 -13.31 -1.89 -10.58
C THR A 113 -14.02 -2.25 -9.27
N GLY A 114 -13.94 -1.38 -8.25
CA GLY A 114 -14.44 -1.68 -6.90
C GLY A 114 -13.58 -2.72 -6.16
N TRP A 115 -12.27 -2.74 -6.41
CA TRP A 115 -11.30 -3.68 -5.85
C TRP A 115 -11.59 -5.15 -6.21
N LYS A 116 -12.09 -5.40 -7.43
CA LYS A 116 -12.31 -6.76 -7.95
C LYS A 116 -10.98 -7.35 -8.45
N CYS A 117 -10.10 -7.69 -7.53
CA CYS A 117 -8.80 -8.31 -7.76
C CYS A 117 -8.47 -9.32 -6.64
N PRO A 118 -7.45 -10.17 -6.79
CA PRO A 118 -6.96 -11.01 -5.70
C PRO A 118 -6.65 -10.16 -4.45
N ASN A 119 -7.10 -10.62 -3.28
CA ASN A 119 -6.95 -9.91 -1.99
C ASN A 119 -7.58 -8.50 -1.98
N GLY A 120 -8.51 -8.21 -2.89
CA GLY A 120 -9.11 -6.89 -3.06
C GLY A 120 -9.88 -6.37 -1.85
N ASP A 121 -10.41 -7.27 -1.03
CA ASP A 121 -11.01 -6.97 0.28
C ASP A 121 -10.00 -6.33 1.23
N ILE A 122 -8.82 -6.94 1.41
CA ILE A 122 -7.75 -6.42 2.26
C ILE A 122 -7.14 -5.15 1.65
N LEU A 123 -6.92 -5.13 0.33
CA LEU A 123 -6.35 -3.97 -0.37
C LEU A 123 -7.23 -2.72 -0.26
N LYS A 124 -8.56 -2.90 -0.30
CA LYS A 124 -9.53 -1.83 -0.10
C LYS A 124 -9.41 -1.22 1.30
N ASP A 125 -9.22 -2.05 2.32
CA ASP A 125 -9.09 -1.57 3.70
C ASP A 125 -7.75 -0.88 3.93
N ILE A 126 -6.65 -1.40 3.36
CA ILE A 126 -5.36 -0.71 3.33
C ILE A 126 -5.53 0.67 2.70
N ALA A 127 -6.19 0.76 1.55
CA ALA A 127 -6.41 2.04 0.89
C ALA A 127 -7.26 3.00 1.73
N ALA A 128 -8.25 2.49 2.46
CA ALA A 128 -9.04 3.29 3.40
C ALA A 128 -8.18 3.86 4.53
N TRP A 129 -7.25 3.10 5.09
CA TRP A 129 -6.31 3.59 6.10
C TRP A 129 -5.30 4.58 5.53
N LEU A 130 -4.77 4.32 4.34
CA LEU A 130 -3.87 5.24 3.64
C LEU A 130 -4.54 6.59 3.38
N ALA A 131 -5.86 6.59 3.12
CA ALA A 131 -6.59 7.82 2.96
C ALA A 131 -6.61 8.72 4.20
N TYR A 132 -6.30 8.17 5.38
CA TYR A 132 -6.20 8.90 6.65
C TYR A 132 -4.78 9.40 6.94
N CYS A 133 -3.79 8.98 6.17
CA CYS A 133 -2.41 9.46 6.31
C CYS A 133 -2.31 10.90 5.78
N THR A 134 -2.22 11.86 6.70
CA THR A 134 -2.06 13.28 6.41
C THR A 134 -0.60 13.70 6.21
N ALA A 135 0.35 12.79 6.48
CA ALA A 135 1.78 12.96 6.28
C ALA A 135 2.27 12.12 5.09
N LEU A 136 3.41 12.51 4.52
CA LEU A 136 4.01 11.81 3.39
C LEU A 136 4.44 10.38 3.76
N LEU A 137 3.99 9.40 3.00
CA LEU A 137 4.30 7.99 3.20
C LEU A 137 5.18 7.46 2.06
N PHE A 138 6.31 6.84 2.42
CA PHE A 138 7.16 6.11 1.50
C PHE A 138 7.06 4.61 1.76
N ILE A 139 6.68 3.85 0.75
CA ILE A 139 6.58 2.39 0.82
C ILE A 139 7.63 1.80 -0.11
N THR A 140 8.58 1.07 0.47
CA THR A 140 9.72 0.51 -0.26
C THR A 140 9.83 -0.97 0.04
N HIS A 141 9.97 -1.78 -1.01
CA HIS A 141 10.28 -3.19 -0.84
C HIS A 141 11.75 -3.35 -0.41
N VAL A 142 11.99 -4.16 0.62
CA VAL A 142 13.33 -4.50 1.11
C VAL A 142 13.56 -5.99 0.93
N LYS A 143 14.59 -6.37 0.16
CA LYS A 143 14.94 -7.79 -0.05
C LYS A 143 15.31 -8.47 1.27
N ALA A 144 14.71 -9.64 1.53
CA ALA A 144 14.88 -10.43 2.75
C ALA A 144 16.34 -10.85 3.07
N HIS A 145 17.25 -10.85 2.09
CA HIS A 145 18.65 -11.28 2.28
C HIS A 145 19.65 -10.16 2.58
N ASN A 146 19.23 -8.90 2.52
CA ASN A 146 20.05 -7.80 3.02
C ASN A 146 19.92 -7.79 4.54
N ARG A 147 21.02 -7.98 5.27
CA ARG A 147 21.12 -8.15 6.74
C ARG A 147 20.64 -6.92 7.55
N ASN A 148 19.45 -6.39 7.29
CA ASN A 148 18.85 -5.28 8.01
C ASN A 148 18.20 -5.82 9.30
N THR A 149 18.71 -5.34 10.44
CA THR A 149 18.22 -5.71 11.77
C THR A 149 16.71 -5.51 11.90
N HIS A 150 16.15 -4.45 11.33
CA HIS A 150 14.73 -4.17 11.45
C HIS A 150 13.86 -5.15 10.66
N ASN A 151 14.33 -5.59 9.48
CA ASN A 151 13.63 -6.62 8.70
C ASN A 151 13.63 -7.95 9.45
N LYS A 152 14.74 -8.31 10.11
CA LYS A 152 14.81 -9.51 10.96
C LYS A 152 13.83 -9.47 12.13
N MET A 153 13.60 -8.29 12.69
CA MET A 153 12.60 -8.13 13.75
C MET A 153 11.19 -8.33 13.23
N ALA A 154 10.86 -7.78 12.06
CA ALA A 154 9.56 -8.00 11.43
C ALA A 154 9.35 -9.48 11.05
N ASP A 155 10.37 -10.15 10.48
CA ASP A 155 10.36 -11.60 10.20
C ASP A 155 10.12 -12.43 11.47
N GLN A 156 10.83 -12.09 12.56
CA GLN A 156 10.67 -12.77 13.85
C GLN A 156 9.24 -12.61 14.40
N LEU A 157 8.69 -11.39 14.37
CA LEU A 157 7.31 -11.12 14.75
C LEU A 157 6.32 -11.87 13.86
N ALA A 158 6.58 -11.98 12.55
CA ALA A 158 5.72 -12.73 11.64
C ALA A 158 5.70 -14.22 11.97
N LYS A 159 6.86 -14.81 12.32
CA LYS A 159 6.96 -16.20 12.79
C LYS A 159 6.23 -16.41 14.10
N GLU A 160 6.34 -15.48 15.05
CA GLU A 160 5.59 -15.53 16.30
C GLU A 160 4.08 -15.48 16.04
N GLY A 161 3.64 -14.59 15.14
CA GLY A 161 2.24 -14.52 14.69
C GLY A 161 1.76 -15.83 14.09
N ALA A 162 2.59 -16.53 13.31
CA ALA A 162 2.23 -17.82 12.72
C ALA A 162 2.07 -18.94 13.78
N MET A 163 2.72 -18.80 14.95
CA MET A 163 2.58 -19.73 16.07
C MET A 163 1.38 -19.43 16.97
N GLN A 164 0.79 -18.23 16.87
CA GLN A 164 -0.40 -17.89 17.64
C GLN A 164 -1.60 -18.77 17.26
N PRO A 165 -2.50 -19.05 18.22
CA PRO A 165 -3.75 -19.73 17.94
C PRO A 165 -4.61 -18.90 16.99
N ILE A 166 -5.43 -19.58 16.19
CA ILE A 166 -6.43 -18.90 15.37
C ILE A 166 -7.49 -18.33 16.31
N SER A 167 -7.48 -17.01 16.50
CA SER A 167 -8.48 -16.31 17.31
C SER A 167 -9.79 -16.09 16.55
N GLN A 168 -9.74 -16.02 15.21
CA GLN A 168 -10.87 -15.77 14.31
C GLN A 168 -10.72 -16.59 13.04
N SER A 169 -11.83 -17.11 12.49
CA SER A 169 -11.80 -17.98 11.31
C SER A 169 -11.69 -17.24 9.97
N HIS A 170 -12.00 -15.95 9.94
CA HIS A 170 -12.07 -15.14 8.73
C HIS A 170 -11.60 -13.70 9.01
N TYR A 171 -11.23 -13.00 7.94
CA TYR A 171 -10.83 -11.60 8.00
C TYR A 171 -12.04 -10.72 8.34
N ILE A 172 -11.86 -9.81 9.30
CA ILE A 172 -12.85 -8.80 9.67
C ILE A 172 -12.28 -7.43 9.29
N PRO A 173 -12.90 -6.70 8.34
CA PRO A 173 -12.52 -5.35 8.00
C PRO A 173 -12.45 -4.44 9.22
N LEU A 174 -11.31 -3.80 9.43
CA LEU A 174 -11.15 -2.74 10.41
C LEU A 174 -11.10 -1.41 9.65
N LEU A 175 -12.26 -0.77 9.48
CA LEU A 175 -12.32 0.53 8.84
C LEU A 175 -12.11 1.66 9.86
N PRO A 176 -11.40 2.73 9.50
CA PRO A 176 -11.26 3.88 10.37
C PRO A 176 -12.60 4.59 10.60
N SER A 177 -12.86 4.99 11.85
CA SER A 177 -14.18 5.44 12.31
C SER A 177 -14.62 6.79 11.74
N THR A 178 -13.72 7.77 11.56
CA THR A 178 -13.95 9.07 10.86
C THR A 178 -12.62 9.83 10.67
N LYS A 179 -12.39 10.49 9.52
CA LYS A 179 -11.16 11.28 9.26
C LYS A 179 -10.99 12.38 10.31
N PRO A 180 -9.82 12.50 10.95
CA PRO A 180 -9.53 13.65 11.79
C PRO A 180 -9.54 14.92 10.92
N ASN A 181 -10.08 16.02 11.47
CA ASN A 181 -10.09 17.31 10.77
C ASN A 181 -8.65 17.73 10.46
N PRO A 182 -8.40 18.37 9.30
CA PRO A 182 -7.09 18.93 9.02
C PRO A 182 -6.70 19.94 10.11
N PRO A 183 -5.42 20.02 10.51
CA PRO A 183 -4.96 21.04 11.44
C PRO A 183 -5.26 22.44 10.86
N PRO A 184 -5.55 23.44 11.70
CA PRO A 184 -5.77 24.80 11.22
C PRO A 184 -4.50 25.32 10.52
N PRO A 185 -4.64 26.14 9.47
CA PRO A 185 -3.49 26.74 8.81
C PRO A 185 -2.69 27.58 9.82
N HIS A 186 -1.36 27.41 9.81
CA HIS A 186 -0.41 28.20 10.58
C HIS A 186 -0.26 29.61 10.03
#